data_AF-T0Y2X6-F1
#
_entry.id   AF-T0Y2X6-F1
#
_cell.length_a   1.000
_cell.length_b   1.000
_cell.length_c   1.000
_cell.angle_alpha   90.00
_cell.angle_beta   90.00
_cell.angle_gamma   90.00
#
_symmetry.space_group_name_H-M   'P 1'
#
loop_
_entity.id
_entity.type
_entity.pdbx_description
1 polymer ?
#
loop_
_entity_poly.entity_id
_entity_poly.type
_entity_poly.pdbx_seq_one_letter_code
_entity_poly.pdbx_strand_id
1 'polypeptide(L)'
;MLARRRYLAGDDTRRLTELAAALADPQIKAVFCARGGYGAMRLLRELEGAPITPKAVVGFSDIVALHAALGRAGHVTVHGPVLTQLGALPAATHERLFALLESPRPAEPLHGGMTFVGGIAEGPLIGGNLVTLTALLGTPYAPCFDGAVLLLEEIGERPYRLDRMWTHLA
;
A
#
# COMPACT_ATOMS: atom_id res chain seq x y z
N MET A 1 -4.64 3.83 25.83
CA MET A 1 -3.38 3.09 25.55
C MET A 1 -3.58 2.31 24.24
N LEU A 2 -2.62 2.32 23.32
CA LEU A 2 -2.71 1.55 22.08
C LEU A 2 -2.68 0.04 22.40
N ALA A 3 -3.54 -0.75 21.77
CA ALA A 3 -3.54 -2.20 21.98
C ALA A 3 -2.30 -2.85 21.37
N ARG A 4 -1.84 -3.94 22.00
CA ARG A 4 -0.68 -4.71 21.56
C ARG A 4 -0.91 -6.20 21.83
N ARG A 5 -0.61 -7.03 20.83
CA ARG A 5 -0.58 -8.49 20.97
C ARG A 5 0.73 -9.02 20.38
N ARG A 6 1.72 -9.28 21.23
CA ARG A 6 3.11 -9.61 20.84
C ARG A 6 3.70 -8.55 19.91
N TYR A 7 3.87 -8.88 18.63
CA TYR A 7 4.39 -8.02 17.55
C TYR A 7 3.27 -7.34 16.73
N LEU A 8 2.00 -7.61 17.03
CA LEU A 8 0.84 -7.01 16.35
C LEU A 8 0.28 -5.81 17.13
N ALA A 9 -0.35 -4.88 16.41
CA ALA A 9 -1.03 -3.69 16.93
C ALA A 9 -2.44 -3.99 17.50
N GLY A 10 -2.60 -5.11 18.18
CA GLY A 10 -3.88 -5.66 18.61
C GLY A 10 -4.15 -7.04 18.01
N ASP A 11 -5.22 -7.69 18.44
CA ASP A 11 -5.69 -8.94 17.82
C ASP A 11 -6.34 -8.69 16.44
N ASP A 12 -6.49 -9.77 15.67
CA ASP A 12 -6.98 -9.71 14.30
C ASP A 12 -8.43 -9.23 14.25
N THR A 13 -9.28 -9.69 15.16
CA THR A 13 -10.70 -9.31 15.24
C THR A 13 -10.86 -7.82 15.43
N ARG A 14 -10.16 -7.24 16.41
CA ARG A 14 -10.21 -5.79 16.65
C ARG A 14 -9.74 -4.99 15.43
N ARG A 15 -8.58 -5.33 14.87
CA ARG A 15 -7.99 -4.61 13.72
C ARG A 15 -8.90 -4.68 12.50
N LEU A 16 -9.48 -5.86 12.24
CA LEU A 16 -10.45 -6.07 11.18
C LEU A 16 -11.71 -5.22 11.39
N THR A 17 -12.31 -5.28 12.58
CA THR A 17 -13.53 -4.52 12.89
C THR A 17 -13.32 -3.02 12.73
N GLU A 18 -12.22 -2.47 13.25
CA GLU A 18 -11.90 -1.05 13.13
C GLU A 18 -11.67 -0.65 11.65
N LEU A 19 -10.93 -1.46 10.89
CA LEU A 19 -10.68 -1.22 9.46
C LEU A 19 -11.97 -1.31 8.64
N ALA A 20 -12.76 -2.36 8.82
CA ALA A 20 -14.01 -2.57 8.09
C ALA A 20 -15.03 -1.46 8.40
N ALA A 21 -15.16 -1.04 9.66
CA ALA A 21 -15.99 0.09 10.03
C ALA A 21 -15.53 1.38 9.33
N ALA A 22 -14.22 1.65 9.31
CA ALA A 22 -13.67 2.83 8.66
C ALA A 22 -13.89 2.82 7.14
N LEU A 23 -13.79 1.66 6.49
CA LEU A 23 -14.03 1.49 5.06
C LEU A 23 -15.51 1.58 4.69
N ALA A 24 -16.41 1.13 5.57
CA ALA A 24 -17.85 1.16 5.34
C ALA A 24 -18.46 2.56 5.51
N ASP A 25 -17.91 3.38 6.42
CA ASP A 25 -18.51 4.67 6.79
C ASP A 25 -18.36 5.74 5.67
N PRO A 26 -19.46 6.23 5.06
CA PRO A 26 -19.42 7.24 4.00
C PRO A 26 -18.98 8.64 4.48
N GLN A 27 -18.97 8.89 5.80
CA GLN A 27 -18.49 10.15 6.37
C GLN A 27 -16.95 10.21 6.37
N ILE A 28 -16.27 9.05 6.41
CA ILE A 28 -14.79 8.97 6.35
C ILE A 28 -14.32 9.07 4.90
N LYS A 29 -13.57 10.13 4.60
CA LYS A 29 -13.07 10.45 3.24
C LYS A 29 -11.70 9.85 2.91
N ALA A 30 -10.90 9.54 3.93
CA ALA A 30 -9.63 8.86 3.77
C ALA A 30 -9.30 8.06 5.04
N VAL A 31 -8.57 6.95 4.88
CA VAL A 31 -8.06 6.12 5.96
C VAL A 31 -6.55 6.14 5.92
N PHE A 32 -5.93 6.66 6.97
CA PHE A 32 -4.47 6.65 7.12
C PHE A 32 -4.05 5.50 8.02
N CYS A 33 -3.22 4.59 7.49
CA CYS A 33 -2.63 3.54 8.30
C CYS A 33 -1.67 4.18 9.31
N ALA A 34 -1.82 3.80 10.59
CA ALA A 34 -1.05 4.42 11.67
C ALA A 34 0.46 4.16 11.52
N ARG A 35 0.84 2.94 11.12
CA ARG A 35 2.21 2.50 10.88
C ARG A 35 2.23 1.30 9.91
N GLY A 36 3.37 1.05 9.27
CA GLY A 36 3.68 -0.26 8.71
C GLY A 36 4.00 -1.28 9.80
N GLY A 37 4.48 -2.46 9.42
CA GLY A 37 4.87 -3.50 10.38
C GLY A 37 4.64 -4.89 9.82
N TYR A 38 3.79 -5.66 10.48
CA TYR A 38 3.44 -7.02 10.06
C TYR A 38 2.01 -7.35 10.43
N GLY A 39 1.34 -8.12 9.57
CA GLY A 39 0.08 -8.77 9.88
C GLY A 39 -1.13 -8.16 9.19
N ALA A 40 -0.96 -7.26 8.23
CA ALA A 40 -2.02 -6.82 7.33
C ALA A 40 -2.57 -8.00 6.48
N MET A 41 -1.70 -8.87 5.98
CA MET A 41 -2.10 -10.06 5.21
C MET A 41 -3.08 -10.99 5.94
N ARG A 42 -3.02 -11.00 7.27
CA ARG A 42 -3.92 -11.81 8.12
C ARG A 42 -5.38 -11.38 8.03
N LEU A 43 -5.64 -10.17 7.54
CA LEU A 43 -6.96 -9.56 7.50
C LEU A 43 -7.65 -9.73 6.14
N LEU A 44 -6.90 -10.08 5.08
CA LEU A 44 -7.40 -9.94 3.69
C LEU A 44 -8.63 -10.77 3.41
N ARG A 45 -8.63 -12.04 3.84
CA ARG A 45 -9.76 -12.97 3.64
C ARG A 45 -11.06 -12.47 4.24
N GLU A 46 -11.00 -11.87 5.41
CA GLU A 46 -12.20 -11.36 6.09
C GLU A 46 -12.66 -10.02 5.49
N LEU A 47 -11.77 -9.28 4.84
CA LEU A 47 -12.11 -8.00 4.19
C LEU A 47 -12.82 -8.16 2.84
N GLU A 48 -12.72 -9.30 2.16
CA GLU A 48 -13.27 -9.51 0.80
C GLU A 48 -14.79 -9.26 0.71
N GLY A 49 -15.52 -9.48 1.81
CA GLY A 49 -16.98 -9.27 1.87
C GLY A 49 -17.40 -7.97 2.55
N ALA A 50 -16.44 -7.16 3.01
CA ALA A 50 -16.76 -5.94 3.73
C ALA A 50 -17.31 -4.87 2.76
N PRO A 51 -18.38 -4.14 3.14
CA PRO A 51 -18.82 -3.00 2.35
C PRO A 51 -17.75 -1.90 2.40
N ILE A 52 -17.28 -1.48 1.22
CA ILE A 52 -16.28 -0.42 1.09
C ILE A 52 -16.89 0.73 0.30
N THR A 53 -16.87 1.92 0.88
CA THR A 53 -17.23 3.15 0.15
C THR A 53 -15.99 3.75 -0.51
N PRO A 54 -16.10 4.41 -1.68
CA PRO A 54 -14.95 5.02 -2.34
C PRO A 54 -14.23 6.01 -1.43
N LYS A 55 -12.98 5.70 -1.07
CA LYS A 55 -12.10 6.55 -0.28
C LYS A 55 -10.64 6.17 -0.49
N ALA A 56 -9.74 7.09 -0.20
CA ALA A 56 -8.31 6.80 -0.23
C ALA A 56 -7.89 6.00 1.01
N VAL A 57 -7.10 4.94 0.81
CA VAL A 57 -6.36 4.25 1.87
C VAL A 57 -4.89 4.57 1.69
N VAL A 58 -4.26 5.15 2.72
CA VAL A 58 -2.88 5.65 2.66
C VAL A 58 -1.97 4.85 3.60
N GLY A 59 -0.88 4.31 3.06
CA GLY A 59 0.18 3.66 3.83
C GLY A 59 1.21 2.98 2.92
N PHE A 60 2.27 2.42 3.50
CA PHE A 60 3.36 1.73 2.78
C PHE A 60 3.87 0.52 3.57
N SER A 61 4.90 -0.18 3.07
CA SER A 61 5.42 -1.40 3.69
C SER A 61 4.36 -2.53 3.72
N ASP A 62 4.12 -3.18 4.87
CA ASP A 62 3.11 -4.26 5.05
C ASP A 62 1.68 -3.87 4.61
N ILE A 63 1.38 -2.57 4.52
CA ILE A 63 0.10 -2.05 4.01
C ILE A 63 -0.12 -2.38 2.53
N VAL A 64 0.93 -2.75 1.78
CA VAL A 64 0.80 -3.23 0.39
C VAL A 64 -0.15 -4.43 0.29
N ALA A 65 -0.26 -5.26 1.33
CA ALA A 65 -1.26 -6.32 1.39
C ALA A 65 -2.71 -5.78 1.26
N LEU A 66 -3.01 -4.65 1.94
CA LEU A 66 -4.31 -3.99 1.83
C LEU A 66 -4.47 -3.33 0.46
N HIS A 67 -3.43 -2.68 -0.07
CA HIS A 67 -3.46 -2.07 -1.40
C HIS A 67 -3.80 -3.09 -2.49
N ALA A 68 -3.21 -4.28 -2.43
CA ALA A 68 -3.48 -5.35 -3.38
C ALA A 68 -4.94 -5.85 -3.28
N ALA A 69 -5.43 -6.10 -2.07
CA ALA A 69 -6.81 -6.55 -1.87
C ALA A 69 -7.85 -5.49 -2.30
N LEU A 70 -7.63 -4.23 -1.96
CA LEU A 70 -8.50 -3.12 -2.33
C LEU A 70 -8.45 -2.84 -3.84
N GLY A 71 -7.26 -2.89 -4.45
CA GLY A 71 -7.08 -2.76 -5.90
C GLY A 71 -7.82 -3.86 -6.67
N ARG A 72 -7.79 -5.10 -6.17
CA ARG A 72 -8.59 -6.21 -6.72
C ARG A 72 -10.10 -5.94 -6.66
N ALA A 73 -10.56 -5.26 -5.62
CA ALA A 73 -11.96 -4.83 -5.48
C ALA A 73 -12.29 -3.55 -6.28
N GLY A 74 -11.37 -3.02 -7.09
CA GLY A 74 -11.58 -1.85 -7.94
C GLY A 74 -11.37 -0.51 -7.22
N HIS A 75 -10.76 -0.51 -6.03
CA HIS A 75 -10.47 0.71 -5.28
C HIS A 75 -9.04 1.20 -5.54
N VAL A 76 -8.90 2.50 -5.80
CA VAL A 76 -7.60 3.15 -5.88
C VAL A 76 -7.11 3.48 -4.48
N THR A 77 -5.87 3.12 -4.18
CA THR A 77 -5.21 3.42 -2.91
C THR A 77 -3.94 4.23 -3.12
N VAL A 78 -3.38 4.77 -2.04
CA VAL A 78 -2.17 5.58 -2.09
C VAL A 78 -1.06 4.89 -1.31
N HIS A 79 -0.03 4.43 -2.03
CA HIS A 79 1.23 4.05 -1.42
C HIS A 79 1.93 5.31 -0.91
N GLY A 80 1.90 5.54 0.40
CA GLY A 80 2.26 6.82 0.99
C GLY A 80 2.61 6.73 2.48
N PRO A 81 2.96 7.86 3.11
CA PRO A 81 3.46 7.85 4.48
C PRO A 81 2.39 7.41 5.47
N VAL A 82 2.83 6.67 6.48
CA VAL A 82 1.99 6.29 7.62
C VAL A 82 1.92 7.43 8.65
N LEU A 83 0.90 7.42 9.51
CA LEU A 83 0.67 8.50 10.48
C LEU A 83 1.88 8.78 11.39
N THR A 84 2.60 7.73 11.83
CA THR A 84 3.79 7.90 12.69
C THR A 84 4.95 8.62 12.02
N GLN A 85 4.97 8.69 10.69
CA GLN A 85 5.98 9.45 9.94
C GLN A 85 5.45 10.81 9.51
N LEU A 86 4.13 10.93 9.28
CA LEU A 86 3.51 12.08 8.67
C LEU A 86 3.95 13.40 9.31
N GLY A 87 3.93 13.51 10.65
CA GLY A 87 4.30 14.76 11.34
C GLY A 87 5.77 15.20 11.20
N ALA A 88 6.66 14.31 10.76
CA ALA A 88 8.09 14.60 10.61
C ALA A 88 8.52 14.85 9.15
N LEU A 89 7.61 14.74 8.20
CA LEU A 89 7.93 14.92 6.78
C LEU A 89 8.08 16.39 6.41
N PRO A 90 8.90 16.71 5.39
CA PRO A 90 8.99 18.06 4.84
C PRO A 90 7.64 18.54 4.27
N ALA A 91 7.42 19.86 4.29
CA ALA A 91 6.19 20.48 3.76
C ALA A 91 5.90 20.07 2.31
N ALA A 92 6.91 20.01 1.44
CA ALA A 92 6.74 19.58 0.05
C ALA A 92 6.15 18.16 -0.07
N THR A 93 6.48 17.26 0.86
CA THR A 93 5.91 15.91 0.90
C THR A 93 4.45 15.92 1.34
N HIS A 94 4.09 16.78 2.31
CA HIS A 94 2.70 16.99 2.70
C HIS A 94 1.88 17.54 1.55
N GLU A 95 2.36 18.62 0.92
CA GLU A 95 1.70 19.27 -0.21
C GLU A 95 1.44 18.27 -1.34
N ARG A 96 2.44 17.45 -1.69
CA ARG A 96 2.27 16.43 -2.74
C ARG A 96 1.25 15.35 -2.36
N LEU A 97 1.25 14.88 -1.11
CA LEU A 97 0.29 13.90 -0.62
C LEU A 97 -1.14 14.46 -0.62
N PHE A 98 -1.35 15.67 -0.09
CA PHE A 98 -2.69 16.26 -0.02
C PHE A 98 -3.17 16.70 -1.41
N ALA A 99 -2.28 17.16 -2.30
CA ALA A 99 -2.64 17.41 -3.70
C ALA A 99 -3.16 16.14 -4.40
N LEU A 100 -2.54 14.97 -4.15
CA LEU A 100 -3.01 13.68 -4.65
C LEU A 100 -4.40 13.29 -4.12
N LEU A 101 -4.72 13.68 -2.88
CA LEU A 101 -5.98 13.30 -2.21
C LEU A 101 -7.12 14.27 -2.51
N GLU A 102 -6.81 15.53 -2.75
CA GLU A 102 -7.79 16.63 -2.81
C GLU A 102 -7.94 17.22 -4.20
N SER A 103 -7.03 16.93 -5.13
CA SER A 103 -7.08 17.42 -6.50
C SER A 103 -7.37 16.30 -7.51
N PRO A 104 -8.24 16.52 -8.51
CA PRO A 104 -8.42 15.59 -9.61
C PRO A 104 -7.30 15.69 -10.66
N ARG A 105 -6.33 16.60 -10.48
CA ARG A 105 -5.23 16.79 -11.42
C ARG A 105 -4.20 15.66 -11.26
N PRO A 106 -3.58 15.21 -12.37
CA PRO A 106 -2.45 14.29 -12.29
C PRO A 106 -1.35 14.84 -11.38
N ALA A 107 -0.68 13.97 -10.65
CA ALA A 107 0.49 14.36 -9.88
C ALA A 107 1.62 14.80 -10.81
N GLU A 108 2.41 15.76 -10.33
CA GLU A 108 3.63 16.18 -11.02
C GLU A 108 4.58 14.98 -11.23
N PRO A 109 5.24 14.91 -12.41
CA PRO A 109 6.21 13.89 -12.71
C PRO A 109 7.32 13.79 -11.66
N LEU A 110 7.81 12.58 -11.44
CA LEU A 110 8.99 12.37 -10.62
C LEU A 110 10.25 12.71 -11.42
N HIS A 111 11.18 13.40 -10.79
CA HIS A 111 12.47 13.78 -11.35
C HIS A 111 13.63 13.22 -10.49
N GLY A 112 14.83 13.12 -11.07
CA GLY A 112 16.04 12.70 -10.35
C GLY A 112 16.29 11.18 -10.33
N GLY A 113 15.58 10.41 -11.16
CA GLY A 113 15.84 8.98 -11.35
C GLY A 113 17.04 8.70 -12.27
N MET A 114 17.57 7.48 -12.18
CA MET A 114 18.53 6.93 -13.14
C MET A 114 17.82 5.99 -14.11
N THR A 115 18.16 6.07 -15.39
CA THR A 115 17.62 5.18 -16.43
C THR A 115 18.60 4.03 -16.69
N PHE A 116 18.20 2.80 -16.38
CA PHE A 116 18.97 1.59 -16.68
C PHE A 116 18.64 1.02 -18.06
N VAL A 117 17.35 1.05 -18.43
CA VAL A 117 16.84 0.64 -19.74
C VAL A 117 15.97 1.78 -20.26
N GLY A 118 16.30 2.30 -21.45
CA GLY A 118 15.52 3.37 -22.06
C GLY A 118 14.20 2.85 -22.65
N GLY A 119 13.20 3.71 -22.72
CA GLY A 119 11.89 3.39 -23.30
C GLY A 119 10.78 4.29 -22.78
N ILE A 120 9.58 4.08 -23.31
CA ILE A 120 8.34 4.71 -22.83
C ILE A 120 7.35 3.57 -22.60
N ALA A 121 6.72 3.58 -21.41
CA ALA A 121 5.67 2.66 -21.04
C ALA A 121 4.57 3.43 -20.31
N GLU A 122 3.32 2.99 -20.49
CA GLU A 122 2.15 3.54 -19.82
C GLU A 122 1.28 2.37 -19.36
N GLY A 123 0.74 2.48 -18.15
CA GLY A 123 -0.07 1.44 -17.56
C GLY A 123 -0.47 1.77 -16.13
N PRO A 124 -1.34 0.95 -15.51
CA PRO A 124 -1.68 1.09 -14.11
C PRO A 124 -0.43 1.01 -13.22
N LEU A 125 -0.30 1.93 -12.26
CA LEU A 125 0.79 1.89 -11.30
C LEU A 125 0.48 0.86 -10.22
N ILE A 126 1.32 -0.17 -10.11
CA ILE A 126 1.16 -1.27 -9.14
C ILE A 126 2.48 -1.48 -8.40
N GLY A 127 2.40 -1.85 -7.12
CA GLY A 127 3.55 -2.37 -6.37
C GLY A 127 3.64 -1.86 -4.94
N GLY A 128 4.83 -1.46 -4.53
CA GLY A 128 5.22 -1.06 -3.18
C GLY A 128 6.35 -1.93 -2.65
N ASN A 129 6.27 -2.30 -1.37
CA ASN A 129 7.24 -3.14 -0.69
C ASN A 129 7.40 -4.51 -1.35
N LEU A 130 8.62 -4.83 -1.76
CA LEU A 130 8.95 -6.04 -2.52
C LEU A 130 8.69 -7.34 -1.75
N VAL A 131 9.10 -7.42 -0.47
CA VAL A 131 8.84 -8.59 0.38
C VAL A 131 7.33 -8.83 0.52
N THR A 132 6.57 -7.77 0.78
CA THR A 132 5.11 -7.88 0.94
C THR A 132 4.45 -8.28 -0.37
N LEU A 133 4.84 -7.69 -1.49
CA LEU A 133 4.28 -8.00 -2.81
C LEU A 133 4.56 -9.45 -3.23
N THR A 134 5.81 -9.91 -3.06
CA THR A 134 6.19 -11.29 -3.40
C THR A 134 5.50 -12.32 -2.53
N ALA A 135 5.22 -12.01 -1.26
CA ALA A 135 4.46 -12.90 -0.37
C ALA A 135 2.98 -13.09 -0.78
N LEU A 136 2.43 -12.22 -1.63
CA LEU A 136 1.07 -12.35 -2.16
C LEU A 136 1.01 -13.25 -3.41
N LEU A 137 2.15 -13.53 -4.06
CA LEU A 137 2.19 -14.36 -5.26
C LEU A 137 1.64 -15.76 -4.97
N GLY A 138 0.85 -16.29 -5.91
CA GLY A 138 0.16 -17.57 -5.74
C GLY A 138 -1.07 -17.52 -4.82
N THR A 139 -1.44 -16.36 -4.29
CA THR A 139 -2.69 -16.16 -3.53
C THR A 139 -3.75 -15.42 -4.38
N PRO A 140 -5.04 -15.45 -4.00
CA PRO A 140 -6.07 -14.64 -4.65
C PRO A 140 -5.81 -13.12 -4.60
N TYR A 141 -4.93 -12.66 -3.71
CA TYR A 141 -4.58 -11.25 -3.53
C TYR A 141 -3.39 -10.80 -4.37
N ALA A 142 -2.78 -11.69 -5.16
CA ALA A 142 -1.75 -11.28 -6.10
C ALA A 142 -2.30 -10.22 -7.07
N PRO A 143 -1.64 -9.05 -7.21
CA PRO A 143 -2.05 -8.06 -8.20
C PRO A 143 -1.94 -8.61 -9.63
N CYS A 144 -2.76 -8.09 -10.54
CA CYS A 144 -2.58 -8.32 -11.97
C CYS A 144 -1.45 -7.43 -12.48
N PHE A 145 -0.36 -8.02 -12.97
CA PHE A 145 0.79 -7.26 -13.47
C PHE A 145 0.73 -6.99 -14.98
N ASP A 146 -0.24 -7.57 -15.69
CA ASP A 146 -0.34 -7.44 -17.14
C ASP A 146 -0.56 -5.97 -17.54
N GLY A 147 0.40 -5.43 -18.30
CA GLY A 147 0.39 -4.04 -18.74
C GLY A 147 0.61 -3.01 -17.64
N ALA A 148 1.01 -3.42 -16.43
CA ALA A 148 1.25 -2.51 -15.32
C ALA A 148 2.64 -1.87 -15.36
N VAL A 149 2.75 -0.66 -14.81
CA VAL A 149 4.03 -0.05 -14.45
C VAL A 149 4.32 -0.41 -12.99
N LEU A 150 5.39 -1.16 -12.77
CA LEU A 150 5.79 -1.61 -11.44
C LEU A 150 6.59 -0.54 -10.68
N LEU A 151 6.14 -0.20 -9.48
CA LEU A 151 6.90 0.57 -8.50
C LEU A 151 7.31 -0.35 -7.36
N LEU A 152 8.60 -0.53 -7.14
CA LEU A 152 9.12 -1.44 -6.11
C LEU A 152 10.04 -0.68 -5.16
N GLU A 153 9.87 -0.92 -3.86
CA GLU A 153 10.74 -0.43 -2.80
C GLU A 153 11.08 -1.55 -1.82
N GLU A 154 12.28 -1.52 -1.25
CA GLU A 154 12.66 -2.42 -0.17
C GLU A 154 13.75 -1.81 0.71
N ILE A 155 13.76 -2.14 1.99
CA ILE A 155 14.77 -1.71 2.95
C ILE A 155 15.27 -2.86 3.82
N GLY A 156 16.57 -2.84 4.15
CA GLY A 156 17.13 -3.77 5.14
C GLY A 156 17.31 -5.22 4.67
N GLU A 157 16.95 -5.55 3.43
CA GLU A 157 17.17 -6.89 2.87
C GLU A 157 18.58 -7.06 2.30
N ARG A 158 19.08 -8.31 2.38
CA ARG A 158 20.39 -8.67 1.82
C ARG A 158 20.30 -8.78 0.30
N PRO A 159 21.36 -8.43 -0.47
CA PRO A 159 21.31 -8.47 -1.94
C PRO A 159 20.82 -9.80 -2.54
N TYR A 160 21.25 -10.94 -2.02
CA TYR A 160 20.80 -12.25 -2.53
C TYR A 160 19.30 -12.53 -2.31
N ARG A 161 18.66 -11.84 -1.35
CA ARG A 161 17.21 -11.95 -1.13
C ARG A 161 16.44 -11.07 -2.10
N LEU A 162 16.97 -9.88 -2.40
CA LEU A 162 16.44 -9.00 -3.44
C LEU A 162 16.44 -9.74 -4.79
N ASP A 163 17.59 -10.33 -5.16
CA ASP A 163 17.75 -11.12 -6.38
C ASP A 163 16.74 -12.28 -6.47
N ARG A 164 16.58 -13.03 -5.38
CA ARG A 164 15.57 -14.10 -5.30
C ARG A 164 14.15 -13.59 -5.50
N MET A 165 13.79 -12.48 -4.86
CA MET A 165 12.45 -11.89 -4.97
C MET A 165 12.18 -11.36 -6.37
N TRP A 166 13.17 -10.73 -7.00
CA TRP A 166 13.10 -10.31 -8.40
C TRP A 166 12.90 -11.49 -9.33
N THR A 167 13.68 -12.56 -9.12
CA THR A 167 13.58 -13.80 -9.92
C THR A 167 12.20 -14.47 -9.76
N HIS A 168 11.57 -14.35 -8.59
CA HIS A 168 10.23 -14.90 -8.38
C HIS A 168 9.11 -14.05 -9.01
N LEU A 169 9.33 -12.74 -9.12
CA LEU A 169 8.37 -11.79 -9.69
C LEU A 169 8.36 -11.79 -11.24
N ALA A 170 9.50 -12.12 -11.85
CA ALA A 170 9.70 -12.20 -13.31
C ALA A 170 9.14 -13.51 -13.90
#